data_AF-A0A0U1S4N0-F1
#
_entry.id   AF-A0A0U1S4N0-F1
#
_cell.length_a   1.000
_cell.length_b   1.000
_cell.length_c   1.000
_cell.angle_alpha   90.00
_cell.angle_beta   90.00
_cell.angle_gamma   90.00
#
_symmetry.space_group_name_H-M   'P 1'
#
loop_
_entity.id
_entity.type
_entity.pdbx_description
1 polymer ?
#
loop_
_entity_poly.entity_id
_entity_poly.type
_entity_poly.pdbx_seq_one_letter_code
_entity_poly.pdbx_strand_id
1 'polypeptide(L)' 'MSNLSIFVIMLLFSSLLNFSECQVHTKIMCSVSRECYEPCHGVTGRAHGKCMNKKCTCYW' A
#
# COMPACT_ATOMS: atom_id res chain seq x y z
N MET A 1 -33.91 19.76 -0.17
CA MET A 1 -32.78 19.37 0.70
C MET A 1 -31.72 18.79 -0.19
N SER A 2 -30.58 19.46 -0.30
CA SER A 2 -29.56 19.15 -1.29
C SER A 2 -28.96 17.76 -1.02
N ASN A 3 -29.17 16.81 -1.93
CA ASN A 3 -28.49 15.50 -1.92
C ASN A 3 -26.97 15.61 -2.11
N LEU A 4 -26.46 16.83 -2.31
CA LEU A 4 -25.05 17.17 -2.45
C LEU A 4 -24.19 16.59 -1.32
N SER A 5 -24.67 16.65 -0.07
CA SER A 5 -23.92 16.10 1.07
C SER A 5 -23.71 14.59 0.96
N ILE A 6 -24.68 13.85 0.41
CA ILE A 6 -24.60 12.39 0.22
C ILE A 6 -23.57 12.07 -0.87
N PHE A 7 -23.58 12.82 -1.98
CA PHE A 7 -22.60 12.65 -3.06
C PHE A 7 -21.17 12.94 -2.60
N VAL A 8 -20.96 13.98 -1.78
CA VAL A 8 -19.64 14.31 -1.23
C VAL A 8 -19.13 13.20 -0.32
N ILE A 9 -19.99 12.66 0.55
CA ILE A 9 -19.62 11.55 1.45
C ILE A 9 -19.26 10.30 0.62
N MET A 10 -20.06 9.94 -0.38
CA MET A 10 -19.80 8.79 -1.25
C MET A 10 -18.47 8.91 -2.03
N LEU A 11 -18.15 10.12 -2.53
CA LEU A 11 -16.87 10.39 -3.18
C LEU A 11 -15.69 10.25 -2.22
N LEU A 12 -15.80 10.78 -1.00
CA LEU A 12 -14.74 10.67 0.03
C LEU A 12 -14.45 9.20 0.41
N PHE A 13 -15.50 8.38 0.56
CA PHE A 13 -15.32 6.95 0.85
C PHE A 13 -14.65 6.19 -0.29
N SER A 14 -14.98 6.52 -1.54
CA SER A 14 -14.39 5.89 -2.73
C SER A 14 -12.88 6.17 -2.85
N SER A 15 -12.44 7.36 -2.46
CA SER A 15 -11.02 7.76 -2.46
C SER A 15 -10.19 6.97 -1.44
N LEU A 16 -10.76 6.66 -0.28
CA LEU A 16 -10.06 5.94 0.80
C LEU A 16 -9.74 4.49 0.42
N LEU A 17 -10.61 3.85 -0.37
CA LEU A 17 -10.43 2.46 -0.82
C LEU A 17 -9.30 2.29 -1.85
N ASN A 18 -9.05 3.31 -2.68
CA ASN A 18 -7.99 3.27 -3.69
C ASN A 18 -6.58 3.34 -3.08
N PHE A 19 -6.42 3.92 -1.87
CA PHE A 19 -5.11 4.10 -1.27
C PHE A 19 -4.52 2.81 -0.67
N SER A 20 -5.38 1.84 -0.32
CA SER A 20 -4.95 0.57 0.27
C SER A 20 -4.37 -0.43 -0.72
N GLU A 21 -4.63 -0.28 -2.03
CA GLU A 21 -4.21 -1.26 -3.03
C GLU A 21 -2.77 -1.07 -3.53
N CYS A 22 -2.15 0.08 -3.25
CA CYS A 22 -0.79 0.38 -3.72
C CYS A 22 0.32 -0.26 -2.87
N GLN A 23 0.02 -0.86 -1.72
CA GLN A 23 1.01 -1.44 -0.81
C GLN A 23 0.65 -2.86 -0.38
N VAL A 24 1.63 -3.76 -0.47
CA VAL A 24 1.54 -5.16 -0.05
C VAL A 24 2.39 -5.36 1.19
N HIS A 25 1.74 -5.56 2.33
CA HIS A 25 2.43 -5.89 3.57
C HIS A 25 2.82 -7.38 3.58
N THR A 26 4.11 -7.65 3.63
CA THR A 26 4.62 -9.02 3.66
C THR A 26 4.99 -9.46 5.09
N LYS A 27 5.20 -10.76 5.28
CA LYS A 27 5.75 -11.33 6.52
C LYS A 27 7.27 -11.49 6.46
N ILE A 28 7.92 -11.00 5.42
CA ILE A 28 9.36 -11.11 5.21
C ILE A 28 10.06 -10.17 6.18
N MET A 29 10.90 -10.74 7.05
CA MET A 29 11.67 -9.98 8.03
C MET A 29 12.74 -9.14 7.34
N CYS A 30 12.95 -7.93 7.85
CA CYS A 30 14.00 -7.04 7.38
C CYS A 30 14.59 -6.23 8.53
N SER A 31 15.86 -5.87 8.38
CA SER A 31 16.56 -4.89 9.22
C SER A 31 16.73 -3.57 8.48
N VAL A 32 16.91 -3.63 7.16
CA VAL A 32 17.08 -2.44 6.30
C VAL A 32 16.22 -2.55 5.04
N SER A 33 15.81 -1.41 4.47
CA SER A 33 14.90 -1.39 3.32
C SER A 33 15.47 -2.05 2.05
N ARG A 34 16.80 -2.07 1.89
CA ARG A 34 17.44 -2.69 0.72
C ARG A 34 17.21 -4.20 0.64
N GLU A 35 17.04 -4.86 1.78
CA GLU A 35 16.72 -6.30 1.85
C GLU A 35 15.34 -6.61 1.26
N CYS A 36 14.46 -5.62 1.13
CA CYS A 36 13.12 -5.77 0.59
C CYS A 36 13.05 -5.64 -0.93
N TYR A 37 14.12 -5.25 -1.63
CA TYR A 37 14.07 -5.00 -3.08
C TYR A 37 13.86 -6.27 -3.89
N GLU A 38 14.69 -7.30 -3.65
CA GLU A 38 14.56 -8.60 -4.32
C GLU A 38 13.26 -9.32 -3.91
N PRO A 39 12.88 -9.39 -2.61
CA PRO A 39 11.61 -10.00 -2.23
C PRO A 39 10.39 -9.27 -2.81
N CYS A 40 10.40 -7.94 -2.85
CA CYS A 40 9.29 -7.20 -3.46
C CYS A 40 9.23 -7.37 -4.98
N HIS A 41 10.38 -7.55 -5.65
CA HIS A 41 10.39 -7.92 -7.07
C HIS A 41 9.70 -9.27 -7.30
N GLY A 42 9.86 -10.24 -6.40
CA GLY A 42 9.14 -11.52 -6.45
C GLY A 42 7.65 -11.44 -6.17
N VAL A 43 7.18 -10.42 -5.44
CA VAL A 43 5.77 -10.26 -5.04
C VAL A 43 4.98 -9.37 -6.01
N THR A 44 5.53 -8.21 -6.38
CA THR A 44 4.84 -7.20 -7.21
C THR A 44 5.44 -7.08 -8.62
N GLY A 45 6.55 -7.75 -8.91
CA GLY A 45 7.31 -7.56 -10.16
C GLY A 45 8.15 -6.28 -10.16
N ARG A 46 8.22 -5.54 -9.04
CA ARG A 46 9.03 -4.32 -8.90
C ARG A 46 9.91 -4.36 -7.66
N ALA A 47 11.13 -3.86 -7.78
CA ALA A 47 12.08 -3.77 -6.67
C ALA A 47 11.80 -2.59 -5.70
N HIS A 48 10.53 -2.20 -5.56
CA HIS A 48 10.10 -1.10 -4.71
C HIS A 48 9.58 -1.64 -3.38
N GLY A 49 10.45 -1.67 -2.37
CA GLY A 49 10.14 -2.16 -1.04
C GLY A 49 10.73 -1.29 0.05
N LYS A 50 10.05 -1.20 1.19
CA LYS A 50 10.56 -0.52 2.39
C LYS A 50 10.44 -1.43 3.60
N CYS A 51 11.45 -1.38 4.47
CA CYS A 51 11.37 -2.05 5.75
C CYS A 51 10.53 -1.21 6.72
N MET A 52 9.37 -1.71 7.12
CA MET A 52 8.42 -1.07 8.01
C MET A 52 8.11 -2.01 9.17
N ASN A 53 8.41 -1.60 10.40
CA ASN A 53 8.21 -2.42 11.61
C ASN A 53 8.84 -3.83 11.51
N LYS A 54 10.10 -3.88 11.03
CA LYS A 54 10.89 -5.12 10.79
C LYS A 54 10.31 -6.07 9.74
N LYS A 55 9.36 -5.61 8.92
CA LYS A 55 8.77 -6.38 7.81
C LYS A 55 8.82 -5.60 6.51
N CYS A 56 8.95 -6.30 5.39
CA CYS A 56 8.92 -5.65 4.09
C CYS A 56 7.49 -5.26 3.71
N THR A 57 7.31 -3.99 3.36
CA THR A 57 6.13 -3.48 2.64
C THR A 57 6.55 -3.21 1.20
N CYS A 58 5.91 -3.90 0.26
CA CYS A 58 6.16 -3.75 -1.16
C CYS A 58 5.17 -2.77 -1.76
N TYR A 59 5.61 -2.03 -2.77
CA TYR A 59 4.76 -1.10 -3.50
C TYR A 59 4.63 -1.57 -4.94
N TRP A 60 3.44 -1.36 -5.50
CA TRP A 60 3.22 -1.49 -6.93
C TRP A 60 3.94 -0.40 -7.71
#